data_AF-A0A314YUL4-F1
#
_entry.id   AF-A0A314YUL4-F1
#
_cell.length_a   1.000
_cell.length_b   1.000
_cell.length_c   1.000
_cell.angle_alpha   90.00
_cell.angle_beta   90.00
_cell.angle_gamma   90.00
#
_symmetry.space_group_name_H-M   'P 1'
#
loop_
_entity.id
_entity.type
_entity.pdbx_description
1 polymer ?
#
loop_
_entity_poly.entity_id
_entity_poly.type
_entity_poly.pdbx_seq_one_letter_code
_entity_poly.pdbx_strand_id
1 'polypeptide(L)' 'MKISSSKLDVSESGLAAVVRLSNGDMRKALNILQSTHMASQQQITEEAVYLCTGNPGAGRA' A
#
# COMPACT_ATOMS: atom_id res chain seq x y z
N MET A 1 6.70 26.31 -0.59
CA MET A 1 6.64 25.21 0.39
C MET A 1 6.39 23.91 -0.37
N LYS A 2 7.44 23.19 -0.77
CA LYS A 2 7.29 21.89 -1.41
C LYS A 2 7.05 20.88 -0.28
N ILE A 3 5.80 20.48 -0.09
CA ILE A 3 5.51 19.24 0.61
C ILE A 3 5.93 18.16 -0.38
N SER A 4 7.19 17.77 -0.35
CA SER A 4 7.71 16.59 -1.04
C SER A 4 7.12 15.38 -0.33
N SER A 5 5.81 15.18 -0.49
CA SER A 5 5.13 14.00 0.02
C SER A 5 5.66 12.84 -0.79
N SER A 6 6.70 12.21 -0.25
CA SER A 6 7.05 10.81 -0.42
C SER A 6 7.10 10.33 -1.88
N LYS A 7 8.33 10.14 -2.39
CA LYS A 7 8.65 9.54 -3.71
C LYS A 7 8.30 8.04 -3.73
N LEU A 8 7.08 7.68 -3.33
CA LEU A 8 6.55 6.33 -3.30
C LEU A 8 5.91 6.08 -4.66
N ASP A 9 6.46 5.13 -5.40
CA ASP A 9 5.87 4.69 -6.66
C ASP A 9 4.73 3.71 -6.32
N VAL A 10 3.49 4.20 -6.34
CA VAL A 10 2.30 3.43 -5.95
C VAL A 10 1.42 3.24 -7.18
N SER A 11 1.15 1.98 -7.52
CA SER A 11 0.20 1.66 -8.59
C SER A 11 -1.23 1.95 -8.15
N GLU A 12 -2.14 2.29 -9.07
CA GLU A 12 -3.56 2.53 -8.76
C GLU A 12 -4.20 1.35 -8.01
N SER A 13 -3.86 0.12 -8.39
CA SER A 13 -4.33 -1.09 -7.72
C SER A 13 -3.79 -1.21 -6.28
N GLY A 14 -2.52 -0.85 -6.08
CA GLY A 14 -1.90 -0.78 -4.75
C GLY A 14 -2.58 0.25 -3.86
N LEU A 15 -2.83 1.46 -4.39
CA LEU A 15 -3.53 2.51 -3.67
C LEU A 15 -4.96 2.10 -3.29
N ALA A 16 -5.70 1.49 -4.22
CA ALA A 16 -7.04 0.97 -3.96
C ALA A 16 -7.05 -0.09 -2.86
N ALA A 17 -6.08 -1.02 -2.87
CA ALA A 17 -5.92 -2.04 -1.84
C ALA A 17 -5.62 -1.41 -0.47
N VAL A 18 -4.72 -0.42 -0.41
CA VAL A 18 -4.42 0.31 0.84
C VAL A 18 -5.69 0.96 1.38
N VAL A 19 -6.44 1.69 0.56
CA VAL A 19 -7.66 2.38 0.99
C VAL A 19 -8.71 1.38 1.52
N ARG A 20 -8.89 0.25 0.83
CA ARG A 20 -9.78 -0.84 1.26
C ARG A 20 -9.37 -1.44 2.60
N LEU A 21 -8.09 -1.75 2.78
CA LEU A 21 -7.57 -2.34 4.03
C LEU A 21 -7.53 -1.34 5.19
N SER A 22 -7.37 -0.06 4.87
CA SER A 22 -7.34 1.02 5.86
C SER A 22 -8.74 1.38 6.36
N ASN A 23 -9.78 1.09 5.57
CA ASN A 23 -11.19 1.27 5.94
C ASN A 23 -11.49 2.69 6.45
N GLY A 24 -10.88 3.70 5.83
CA GLY A 24 -11.01 5.12 6.19
C GLY A 24 -10.05 5.62 7.28
N ASP A 25 -9.24 4.75 7.88
CA ASP A 25 -8.23 5.15 8.87
C ASP A 25 -6.91 5.56 8.19
N MET A 26 -6.62 6.86 8.25
CA MET A 26 -5.41 7.43 7.63
C MET A 26 -4.11 6.94 8.29
N ARG A 27 -4.12 6.59 9.59
CA ARG A 27 -2.94 6.01 10.26
C ARG A 27 -2.66 4.60 9.77
N LYS A 28 -3.70 3.78 9.58
CA LYS A 28 -3.55 2.46 8.94
C LYS A 28 -2.99 2.60 7.52
N ALA A 29 -3.51 3.53 6.73
CA ALA A 29 -3.06 3.73 5.35
C ALA A 29 -1.57 4.05 5.28
N LEU A 30 -1.08 4.94 6.13
CA LEU A 30 0.34 5.28 6.21
C LEU A 30 1.20 4.09 6.66
N ASN A 31 0.75 3.33 7.65
CA ASN A 31 1.48 2.15 8.14
C ASN A 31 1.60 1.08 7.04
N ILE A 32 0.50 0.82 6.32
CA ILE A 32 0.50 -0.13 5.20
C ILE A 32 1.41 0.38 4.09
N LEU A 33 1.25 1.63 3.65
CA LEU A 33 2.10 2.23 2.60
C LEU A 33 3.59 2.17 2.94
N GLN A 34 3.97 2.53 4.16
CA GLN A 34 5.37 2.51 4.59
C GLN A 34 5.91 1.09 4.68
N SER A 35 5.15 0.16 5.26
CA SER A 35 5.54 -1.25 5.39
C SER A 35 5.67 -1.91 4.02
N THR A 36 4.71 -1.66 3.12
CA THR A 36 4.72 -2.20 1.76
C THR A 36 5.83 -1.58 0.92
N HIS A 37 6.13 -0.29 1.07
CA HIS A 37 7.28 0.32 0.40
C HIS A 37 8.63 -0.23 0.93
N MET A 38 8.72 -0.51 2.23
CA MET A 38 9.92 -1.14 2.79
C MET A 38 10.10 -2.57 2.28
N ALA A 39 9.01 -3.31 2.04
CA ALA A 39 9.06 -4.65 1.47
C ALA A 39 9.25 -4.65 -0.06
N SER A 40 8.60 -3.72 -0.77
CA SER A 40 8.70 -3.51 -2.20
C SER A 40 9.55 -2.27 -2.47
N GLN A 41 10.86 -2.48 -2.60
CA GLN A 41 11.87 -1.43 -2.79
C GLN A 41 11.69 -0.56 -4.06
N GLN A 42 10.63 -0.78 -4.86
CA GLN A 42 10.47 -0.16 -6.17
C GLN A 42 9.04 0.34 -6.42
N GLN A 43 8.04 -0.54 -6.46
CA GLN A 43 6.65 -0.16 -6.71
C GLN A 43 5.69 -0.86 -5.75
N ILE A 44 4.77 -0.10 -5.16
CA ILE A 44 3.68 -0.60 -4.31
C ILE A 44 2.54 -1.05 -5.21
N THR A 45 2.40 -2.36 -5.39
CA THR A 45 1.30 -3.00 -6.11
C THR A 45 0.28 -3.60 -5.14
N GLU A 46 -0.90 -3.92 -5.65
CA GLU A 46 -1.95 -4.61 -4.87
C GLU A 46 -1.41 -5.88 -4.19
N GLU A 47 -0.70 -6.72 -4.94
CA GLU A 47 -0.12 -7.96 -4.41
C GLU A 47 0.86 -7.69 -3.26
N ALA A 48 1.75 -6.71 -3.40
CA ALA A 48 2.68 -6.32 -2.34
C ALA A 48 1.95 -5.85 -1.07
N VAL A 49 0.85 -5.09 -1.23
CA VAL A 49 0.04 -4.62 -0.11
C VAL A 49 -0.62 -5.79 0.61
N TYR A 50 -1.20 -6.72 -0.14
CA TYR A 50 -1.84 -7.92 0.42
C TYR A 50 -0.83 -8.87 1.09
N LEU A 51 0.34 -9.07 0.48
CA LEU A 51 1.45 -9.84 1.06
C LEU A 51 1.95 -9.21 2.37
N CYS A 52 2.20 -7.89 2.39
CA CYS A 52 2.65 -7.19 3.60
C CYS A 52 1.64 -7.17 4.74
N THR A 53 0.35 -7.12 4.41
CA THR A 53 -0.72 -7.13 5.42
C THR A 53 -1.11 -8.55 5.85
N GLY A 54 -0.46 -9.58 5.31
CA GLY A 54 -0.70 -10.97 5.66
C GLY A 54 -2.07 -11.48 5.22
N ASN A 55 -2.65 -10.87 4.19
CA ASN A 55 -4.01 -11.14 3.76
C ASN A 55 -3.99 -11.74 2.33
N PRO A 56 -4.00 -13.07 2.17
CA PRO A 56 -3.76 -13.74 0.88
C PRO A 56 -4.93 -13.65 -0.14
N GLY A 57 -5.74 -12.59 -0.08
CA GLY A 57 -7.10 -12.57 -0.64
C GLY A 57 -7.30 -11.97 -2.04
N ALA A 58 -6.29 -11.45 -2.73
CA ALA A 58 -6.50 -10.82 -4.05
C ALA A 58 -6.09 -11.68 -5.26
N GLY A 59 -5.52 -12.87 -5.04
CA GLY A 59 -4.99 -13.73 -6.11
C GLY A 59 -5.77 -15.01 -6.41
N ARG A 60 -6.93 -15.25 -5.79
CA ARG A 60 -7.70 -16.49 -6.00
C ARG A 60 -9.19 -16.19 -6.15
N ALA A 61 -9.60 -15.92 -7.38
CA ALA A 61 -10.87 -16.43 -7.91
C ALA A 61 -10.59 -17.78 -8.57
#